data_AF-A0A7Y8V558-F1
#
_entry.id   AF-A0A7Y8V558-F1
#
_cell.length_a   1.000
_cell.length_b   1.000
_cell.length_c   1.000
_cell.angle_alpha   90.00
_cell.angle_beta   90.00
_cell.angle_gamma   90.00
#
_symmetry.space_group_name_H-M   'P 1'
#
loop_
_entity.id
_entity.type
_entity.pdbx_description
1 polymer ?
#
loop_
_entity_poly.entity_id
_entity_poly.type
_entity_poly.pdbx_seq_one_letter_code
_entity_poly.pdbx_strand_id
1 'polypeptide(L)'
;MNLNHFLKADRENAERLIESTQFLISELLPAAIEDQDFDGCVEIAATIISNCKDLKRMEHPEQVVRLHEIASKFAGRGLNVSTVRRSFQ
;
A
#
# COMPACT_ATOMS: atom_id res chain seq x y z
N MET A 1 8.26 9.09 -6.88
CA MET A 1 7.50 8.91 -5.62
C MET A 1 8.47 8.41 -4.55
N ASN A 2 8.25 8.68 -3.26
CA ASN A 2 9.19 8.30 -2.18
C ASN A 2 8.90 6.87 -1.67
N LEU A 3 9.73 5.89 -2.03
CA LEU A 3 9.56 4.49 -1.60
C LEU A 3 9.84 4.26 -0.09
N ASN A 4 10.28 5.29 0.63
CA ASN A 4 10.54 5.17 2.08
C ASN A 4 9.27 5.00 2.91
N HIS A 5 8.09 5.30 2.35
CA HIS A 5 6.79 5.04 2.99
C HIS A 5 6.32 3.58 2.86
N PHE A 6 7.16 2.69 2.33
CA PHE A 6 6.87 1.26 2.25
C PHE A 6 7.87 0.47 3.08
N LEU A 7 7.38 -0.59 3.72
CA LEU A 7 8.23 -1.56 4.40
C LEU A 7 9.23 -2.15 3.42
N LYS A 8 10.45 -2.45 3.88
CA LYS A 8 11.51 -2.98 3.00
C LYS A 8 11.09 -4.24 2.23
N ALA A 9 10.26 -5.09 2.85
CA ALA A 9 9.72 -6.30 2.22
C ALA A 9 8.72 -6.02 1.09
N ASP A 10 8.06 -4.86 1.11
CA ASP A 10 6.99 -4.51 0.17
C ASP A 10 7.47 -3.54 -0.92
N ARG A 11 8.68 -2.98 -0.80
CA ARG A 11 9.19 -1.95 -1.73
C ARG A 11 9.23 -2.39 -3.18
N GLU A 12 9.72 -3.60 -3.45
CA GLU A 12 9.79 -4.12 -4.83
C GLU A 12 8.39 -4.30 -5.44
N ASN A 13 7.44 -4.81 -4.64
CA ASN A 13 6.06 -4.94 -5.08
C ASN A 13 5.41 -3.56 -5.31
N ALA A 14 5.64 -2.61 -4.41
CA ALA A 14 5.14 -1.24 -4.56
C ALA A 14 5.72 -0.55 -5.80
N GLU A 15 7.02 -0.72 -6.06
CA GLU A 15 7.70 -0.19 -7.25
C GLU A 15 7.08 -0.74 -8.54
N ARG A 16 6.95 -2.06 -8.66
CA ARG A 16 6.31 -2.68 -9.84
C ARG A 16 4.88 -2.22 -10.05
N LEU A 17 4.12 -2.05 -8.96
CA LEU A 17 2.72 -1.63 -9.04
C LEU A 17 2.61 -0.15 -9.45
N ILE A 18 3.54 0.70 -9.01
CA ILE A 18 3.66 2.09 -9.47
C ILE A 18 3.99 2.12 -10.96
N GLU A 19 5.02 1.39 -11.40
CA GLU A 19 5.43 1.34 -12.81
C GLU A 19 4.28 0.87 -13.71
N SER A 20 3.60 -0.21 -13.31
CA SER A 20 2.41 -0.72 -14.01
C SER A 20 1.30 0.33 -14.09
N THR A 21 1.04 1.06 -13.00
CA THR A 21 0.01 2.11 -12.98
C THR A 21 0.39 3.29 -13.87
N GLN A 22 1.68 3.67 -13.92
CA GLN A 22 2.17 4.71 -14.81
C GLN A 22 2.00 4.31 -16.28
N PHE A 23 2.33 3.07 -16.64
CA PHE A 23 2.13 2.55 -18.00
C PHE A 23 0.64 2.55 -18.41
N LEU A 24 -0.26 2.15 -17.51
CA LEU A 24 -1.70 2.21 -17.76
C LEU A 24 -2.17 3.64 -18.06
N ILE A 25 -1.63 4.63 -17.34
CA ILE A 25 -2.01 6.04 -17.49
C ILE A 25 -1.39 6.68 -18.73
N SER A 26 -0.12 6.37 -19.05
CA SER A 26 0.61 7.04 -20.13
C SER A 26 0.43 6.38 -21.49
N GLU A 27 0.24 5.06 -21.55
CA GLU A 27 0.19 4.31 -22.81
C GLU A 27 -1.21 3.75 -23.09
N LEU A 28 -1.78 2.97 -22.15
CA LEU A 28 -2.99 2.20 -22.46
C LEU A 28 -4.26 3.05 -22.47
N LEU A 29 -4.45 3.91 -21.45
CA LEU A 29 -5.64 4.75 -21.38
C LEU A 29 -5.73 5.74 -22.56
N PRO A 30 -4.65 6.43 -22.97
CA PRO A 30 -4.69 7.28 -24.15
C PRO A 30 -5.00 6.52 -25.43
N ALA A 31 -4.39 5.33 -25.63
CA ALA A 31 -4.67 4.50 -26.80
C ALA A 31 -6.16 4.10 -26.87
N ALA A 32 -6.75 3.65 -25.76
CA ALA A 32 -8.18 3.32 -25.70
C ALA A 32 -9.08 4.53 -26.00
N ILE A 33 -8.68 5.74 -25.58
CA ILE A 33 -9.40 6.98 -25.89
C ILE A 33 -9.30 7.31 -27.39
N GLU A 34 -8.12 7.19 -28.00
CA GLU A 34 -7.91 7.42 -29.44
C GLU A 34 -8.72 6.45 -30.30
N ASP A 35 -8.78 5.18 -29.90
CA ASP A 35 -9.55 4.13 -30.54
C ASP A 35 -11.06 4.21 -30.26
N GLN A 36 -11.49 5.14 -29.40
CA GLN A 36 -12.88 5.28 -28.92
C GLN A 36 -13.43 4.00 -28.27
N ASP A 37 -12.54 3.19 -27.68
CA ASP A 37 -12.87 1.98 -26.95
C ASP A 37 -13.34 2.34 -25.53
N PHE A 38 -14.64 2.58 -25.39
CA PHE A 38 -15.25 2.93 -24.12
C PHE A 38 -15.09 1.83 -23.06
N ASP A 39 -15.28 0.57 -23.43
CA ASP A 39 -15.18 -0.55 -22.50
C ASP A 39 -13.74 -0.72 -22.02
N GLY A 40 -12.77 -0.61 -22.94
CA GLY A 40 -11.34 -0.58 -22.61
C GLY A 40 -10.97 0.55 -21.66
N CYS A 41 -11.49 1.76 -21.89
CA CYS A 41 -11.30 2.90 -20.97
C CYS A 41 -11.80 2.58 -19.55
N VAL A 42 -12.99 1.97 -19.42
CA VAL A 42 -13.58 1.62 -18.13
C VAL A 42 -12.74 0.56 -17.41
N GLU A 43 -12.29 -0.48 -18.11
CA GLU A 43 -11.46 -1.55 -17.54
C GLU A 43 -10.09 -1.03 -17.07
N ILE A 44 -9.44 -0.19 -17.88
CA ILE A 44 -8.15 0.42 -17.54
C ILE A 44 -8.30 1.32 -16.30
N ALA A 45 -9.35 2.16 -16.27
CA ALA A 45 -9.62 3.03 -15.12
C ALA A 45 -9.90 2.22 -13.84
N ALA A 46 -10.66 1.12 -13.93
CA ALA A 46 -10.91 0.24 -12.79
C ALA A 46 -9.61 -0.39 -12.26
N THR A 47 -8.70 -0.79 -13.16
CA THR A 47 -7.39 -1.34 -12.80
C THR A 47 -6.51 -0.30 -12.12
N ILE A 48 -6.43 0.92 -12.65
CA ILE A 48 -5.70 2.05 -12.03
C ILE A 48 -6.23 2.30 -10.61
N ILE A 49 -7.55 2.33 -10.43
CA ILE A 49 -8.18 2.51 -9.11
C ILE A 49 -7.78 1.39 -8.16
N SER A 50 -7.75 0.13 -8.63
CA SER A 50 -7.34 -1.01 -7.81
C SER A 50 -5.87 -0.88 -7.38
N ASN A 51 -4.97 -0.60 -8.30
CA ASN A 51 -3.54 -0.44 -8.00
C ASN A 51 -3.30 0.69 -7.00
N CYS A 52 -3.97 1.84 -7.15
CA CYS A 52 -3.88 2.95 -6.20
C CYS A 52 -4.38 2.56 -4.80
N LYS A 53 -5.45 1.76 -4.70
CA LYS A 53 -5.95 1.25 -3.41
C LYS A 53 -4.95 0.31 -2.76
N ASP A 54 -4.30 -0.55 -3.54
CA ASP A 54 -3.30 -1.48 -3.03
C ASP A 54 -2.03 -0.76 -2.59
N LEU A 55 -1.55 0.21 -3.37
CA LEU A 55 -0.45 1.10 -2.95
C LEU A 55 -0.77 1.81 -1.64
N LYS A 56 -1.98 2.35 -1.47
CA LYS A 56 -2.39 2.99 -0.23
C LYS A 56 -2.47 2.02 0.97
N ARG A 57 -2.77 0.74 0.73
CA ARG A 57 -2.74 -0.30 1.78
C ARG A 57 -1.32 -0.70 2.16
N MET A 58 -0.43 -0.76 1.18
CA MET A 58 0.99 -1.08 1.36
C MET A 58 1.77 0.08 1.98
N GLU A 59 1.33 1.31 1.71
CA GLU A 59 1.88 2.53 2.31
C GLU A 59 1.73 2.42 3.84
N HIS A 60 2.83 2.09 4.49
CA HIS A 60 2.95 2.18 5.93
C HIS A 60 3.41 3.60 6.21
N PRO A 61 2.59 4.47 6.81
CA PRO A 61 3.14 5.69 7.38
C PRO A 61 4.26 5.25 8.35
N GLU A 62 5.34 6.02 8.42
CA GLU A 62 6.44 5.88 9.39
C GLU A 62 6.01 5.86 10.87
N GLN A 63 4.73 5.66 11.16
CA GLN A 63 4.29 5.07 12.41
C GLN A 63 4.82 3.65 12.49
N VAL A 64 6.12 3.56 12.82
CA VAL A 64 6.60 2.74 13.93
C VAL A 64 5.39 2.40 14.77
N VAL A 65 4.95 1.14 14.70
CA VAL A 65 3.90 0.62 15.58
C VAL A 65 4.27 1.14 16.96
N ARG A 66 3.55 2.15 17.46
CA ARG A 66 3.82 2.70 18.78
C ARG A 66 3.28 1.66 19.73
N LEU A 67 4.06 0.60 19.91
CA LEU A 67 3.75 -0.54 20.76
C LEU A 67 3.33 -0.04 22.13
N HIS A 68 3.93 1.08 22.58
CA HIS A 68 3.50 1.85 23.73
C HIS A 68 2.03 2.32 23.67
N GLU A 69 1.57 2.96 22.58
CA GLU A 69 0.18 3.40 22.43
C GLU A 69 -0.80 2.22 22.38
N ILE A 70 -0.41 1.13 21.71
CA ILE A 70 -1.22 -0.10 21.65
C ILE A 70 -1.32 -0.75 23.04
N ALA A 71 -0.19 -0.88 23.73
CA ALA A 71 -0.13 -1.42 25.10
C ALA A 71 -0.95 -0.55 26.06
N SER A 72 -0.89 0.78 25.94
CA SER A 72 -1.67 1.72 26.74
C SER A 72 -3.18 1.55 26.53
N LYS A 73 -3.63 1.34 25.28
CA LYS A 73 -5.04 1.07 24.96
C LYS A 73 -5.53 -0.24 25.56
N PHE A 74 -4.69 -1.28 25.58
CA PHE A 74 -5.03 -2.56 26.20
C PHE A 74 -5.06 -2.47 27.73
N ALA A 75 -4.09 -1.79 28.34
CA ALA A 75 -4.08 -1.53 29.77
C ALA A 75 -5.33 -0.74 30.23
N GLY A 76 -5.74 0.28 29.46
CA GLY A 76 -6.96 1.05 29.71
C GLY A 76 -8.26 0.23 29.61
N ARG A 77 -8.21 -0.95 28.98
CA ARG A 77 -9.32 -1.93 28.92
C ARG A 77 -9.22 -3.02 29.99
N GLY A 78 -8.28 -2.90 30.93
CA GLY A 78 -8.05 -3.89 31.99
C GLY A 78 -7.33 -5.16 31.53
N LEU A 79 -6.77 -5.17 30.31
CA LEU A 79 -5.97 -6.28 29.83
C LEU A 79 -4.54 -6.16 30.39
N ASN A 80 -4.04 -7.23 30.97
CA ASN A 80 -2.67 -7.28 31.47
C ASN A 80 -1.70 -7.43 30.28
N VAL A 81 -0.83 -6.46 30.08
CA VAL A 81 0.16 -6.44 28.99
C VAL A 81 1.55 -6.50 29.60
N SER A 82 2.34 -7.48 29.17
CA SER A 82 3.75 -7.61 29.54
C SER A 82 4.61 -7.77 28.29
N THR A 83 5.84 -7.28 28.35
CA THR A 83 6.82 -7.46 27.27
C THR A 83 7.45 -8.84 27.38
N VAL A 84 7.28 -9.67 26.36
CA VAL A 84 7.97 -10.96 26.26
C VAL A 84 9.17 -10.78 25.34
N ARG A 85 10.38 -10.91 25.90
CA ARG A 85 11.62 -10.95 25.12
C ARG A 85 12.01 -12.41 24.93
N ARG A 86 12.28 -12.84 23.69
CA ARG A 86 12.96 -14.13 23.48
C ARG A 86 14.38 -14.02 24.04
N SER A 87 14.73 -14.93 24.93
CA SER A 87 16.12 -15.21 25.27
C SER A 87 16.80 -15.70 24.00
N PHE A 88 17.82 -14.99 23.51
CA PHE A 88 18.72 -15.57 22.52
C PHE A 88 19.62 -16.54 23.28
N GLN A 89 19.41 -17.85 23.08
CA GLN A 89 20.36 -18.91 23.43
C GLN A 89 21.19 -19.25 22.20
#